data_AF-A0A371BD52-F1
#
_entry.id   AF-A0A371BD52-F1
#
_cell.length_a   1.000
_cell.length_b   1.000
_cell.length_c   1.000
_cell.angle_alpha   90.00
_cell.angle_beta   90.00
_cell.angle_gamma   90.00
#
_symmetry.space_group_name_H-M   'P 1'
#
loop_
_entity.id
_entity.type
_entity.pdbx_description
1 polymer ?
#
loop_
_entity_poly.entity_id
_entity_poly.type
_entity_poly.pdbx_seq_one_letter_code
_entity_poly.pdbx_strand_id
1 'polypeptide(L)' 'MNAATRDILRKVETWPEEDQNELAALAREIEARRTGVYVLSDEEKAAIAEARREPFVSDEEMAQFWKRHGVR' A
#
# COMPACT_ATOMS: atom_id res chain seq x y z
N MET A 1 17.68 -19.48 3.74
CA MET A 1 17.86 -18.23 4.52
C MET A 1 19.33 -18.10 4.89
N ASN A 2 20.00 -17.03 4.46
CA ASN A 2 21.39 -16.78 4.85
C ASN A 2 21.47 -16.28 6.32
N ALA A 3 22.68 -16.17 6.87
CA ALA A 3 22.87 -15.76 8.26
C ALA A 3 22.30 -14.36 8.55
N ALA A 4 22.55 -13.40 7.65
CA ALA A 4 22.08 -12.03 7.81
C ALA A 4 20.55 -11.92 7.85
N THR A 5 19.83 -12.63 6.97
CA THR A 5 18.36 -12.67 6.98
C THR A 5 17.81 -13.31 8.26
N ARG A 6 18.48 -14.32 8.80
CA ARG A 6 18.06 -14.94 10.07
C ARG A 6 18.23 -13.98 11.24
N ASP A 7 19.34 -13.27 11.29
CA ASP A 7 19.66 -12.36 12.38
C ASP A 7 18.78 -11.11 12.38
N ILE A 8 18.42 -10.59 11.19
CA ILE A 8 17.50 -9.45 11.12
C ILE A 8 16.10 -9.85 11.58
N LEU A 9 15.57 -11.01 11.14
CA LEU A 9 14.24 -11.45 11.55
C LEU A 9 14.11 -11.64 13.07
N ARG A 10 15.17 -12.10 13.76
CA ARG A 10 15.19 -12.17 15.23
C ARG A 10 15.14 -10.78 15.88
N LYS A 11 15.75 -9.77 15.28
CA LYS A 11 15.76 -8.39 15.81
C LYS A 11 14.41 -7.71 15.61
N VAL A 12 13.76 -7.95 14.46
CA VAL A 12 12.45 -7.40 14.10
C VAL A 12 11.41 -7.64 15.18
N GLU A 13 11.46 -8.79 15.88
CA GLU A 13 10.56 -9.11 17.00
C GLU A 13 10.59 -8.07 18.14
N THR A 14 11.69 -7.33 18.26
CA THR A 14 11.89 -6.31 19.30
C THR A 14 11.72 -4.88 18.81
N TRP A 15 11.45 -4.70 17.51
CA TRP A 15 11.29 -3.37 16.93
C TRP A 15 9.95 -2.74 17.32
N PRO A 16 9.87 -1.40 17.31
CA PRO A 16 8.59 -0.70 17.29
C PRO A 16 7.67 -1.24 16.18
N GLU A 17 6.36 -1.17 16.42
CA GLU A 17 5.34 -1.65 15.46
C GLU A 17 5.46 -0.93 14.11
N GLU A 18 5.79 0.36 14.10
CA GLU A 18 6.02 1.15 12.88
C GLU A 18 7.09 0.53 11.99
N ASP A 19 8.26 0.20 12.55
CA ASP A 19 9.37 -0.42 11.82
C ASP A 19 9.02 -1.85 11.34
N GLN A 20 8.25 -2.60 12.13
CA GLN A 20 7.76 -3.92 11.72
C GLN A 20 6.77 -3.82 10.55
N ASN A 21 5.90 -2.82 10.58
CA ASN A 21 4.93 -2.54 9.51
C ASN A 21 5.63 -2.08 8.22
N GLU A 22 6.66 -1.24 8.32
CA GLU A 22 7.48 -0.84 7.18
C GLU A 22 8.15 -2.08 6.54
N LEU A 23 8.76 -2.96 7.34
CA LEU A 23 9.35 -4.19 6.83
C LEU A 23 8.30 -5.09 6.14
N ALA A 24 7.11 -5.21 6.71
CA ALA A 24 6.03 -5.98 6.12
C ALA A 24 5.57 -5.40 4.78
N ALA A 25 5.57 -4.06 4.62
CA ALA A 25 5.30 -3.40 3.36
C ALA A 25 6.37 -3.70 2.30
N LEU A 26 7.66 -3.57 2.65
CA LEU A 26 8.77 -3.89 1.76
C LEU A 26 8.78 -5.38 1.35
N ALA A 27 8.42 -6.28 2.26
CA ALA A 27 8.29 -7.70 1.97
C ALA A 27 7.18 -7.97 0.93
N ARG A 28 6.02 -7.30 1.04
CA ARG A 28 4.94 -7.39 0.04
C ARG A 28 5.39 -6.97 -1.35
N GLU A 29 6.20 -5.91 -1.47
CA GLU A 29 6.76 -5.49 -2.77
C GLU A 29 7.73 -6.51 -3.37
N ILE A 30 8.53 -7.17 -2.54
CA ILE A 30 9.42 -8.26 -3.00
C ILE A 30 8.58 -9.42 -3.53
N GLU A 31 7.57 -9.85 -2.79
CA GLU A 31 6.69 -10.94 -3.20
C GLU A 31 5.91 -10.60 -4.47
N ALA A 32 5.42 -9.36 -4.60
CA ALA A 32 4.74 -8.89 -5.80
C ALA A 32 5.63 -8.96 -7.04
N ARG A 33 6.91 -8.57 -6.94
CA ARG A 33 7.87 -8.70 -8.05
C ARG A 33 8.16 -10.15 -8.40
N ARG A 34 8.12 -11.07 -7.43
CA ARG A 34 8.40 -12.51 -7.64
C ARG A 34 7.22 -13.25 -8.25
N THR A 35 5.99 -12.87 -7.87
CA THR A 35 4.76 -13.58 -8.26
C THR A 35 4.00 -12.88 -9.38
N GLY A 36 4.28 -11.60 -9.61
CA GLY A 36 3.48 -10.73 -10.48
C GLY A 36 2.17 -10.26 -9.84
N VAL A 37 1.92 -10.57 -8.55
CA VAL A 37 0.66 -10.26 -7.86
C VAL A 37 0.93 -9.45 -6.61
N TYR A 38 0.40 -8.24 -6.54
CA TYR A 38 0.43 -7.43 -5.32
C TYR A 38 -0.77 -7.77 -4.43
N VAL A 39 -0.48 -8.30 -3.23
CA VAL A 39 -1.51 -8.58 -2.23
C VAL A 39 -1.63 -7.39 -1.30
N LEU A 40 -2.82 -6.78 -1.29
CA LEU A 40 -3.12 -5.61 -0.46
C LEU A 40 -2.97 -5.91 1.03
N SER A 41 -2.48 -4.92 1.77
CA SER A 41 -2.56 -4.88 3.23
C SER A 41 -4.01 -4.74 3.69
N ASP A 42 -4.28 -5.03 4.96
CA ASP A 42 -5.63 -4.88 5.50
C ASP A 42 -6.05 -3.41 5.59
N GLU A 43 -5.10 -2.51 5.81
CA GLU A 43 -5.33 -1.06 5.75
C GLU A 43 -5.71 -0.61 4.33
N GLU A 44 -4.98 -1.06 3.29
CA GLU A 44 -5.31 -0.75 1.90
C GLU A 44 -6.69 -1.30 1.50
N LYS A 45 -7.02 -2.53 1.92
CA LYS A 45 -8.35 -3.11 1.71
C LYS A 45 -9.44 -2.29 2.40
N ALA A 46 -9.21 -1.85 3.63
CA ALA A 46 -10.15 -1.04 4.39
C ALA A 46 -10.36 0.33 3.72
N ALA A 47 -9.28 0.98 3.29
CA ALA A 47 -9.35 2.26 2.58
C ALA A 47 -10.15 2.15 1.27
N ILE A 48 -9.94 1.08 0.48
CA ILE A 48 -10.72 0.83 -0.73
C ILE A 48 -12.18 0.55 -0.40
N ALA A 49 -12.46 -0.22 0.65
CA ALA A 49 -13.82 -0.52 1.07
C ALA A 49 -14.57 0.76 1.50
N GLU A 50 -13.89 1.68 2.19
CA GLU A 50 -14.44 2.96 2.59
C GLU A 50 -14.67 3.88 1.39
N ALA A 51 -13.67 4.03 0.51
CA ALA A 51 -13.79 4.84 -0.69
C ALA A 51 -14.93 4.37 -1.61
N ARG A 52 -15.28 3.07 -1.59
CA ARG A 52 -16.41 2.52 -2.36
C ARG A 52 -17.78 2.82 -1.74
N ARG A 53 -17.85 3.24 -0.47
CA ARG A 53 -19.11 3.63 0.19
C ARG A 53 -19.48 5.07 -0.12
N GLU A 54 -18.50 5.92 -0.39
CA GLU A 54 -18.74 7.31 -0.74
C GLU A 54 -19.18 7.46 -2.21
N PRO A 55 -20.11 8.40 -2.51
CA PRO A 55 -20.46 8.68 -3.89
C PRO A 55 -19.27 9.31 -4.61
N PHE A 56 -18.84 8.68 -5.70
CA PHE A 56 -17.92 9.31 -6.63
C PHE A 56 -18.59 10.55 -7.24
N VAL A 57 -17.86 11.64 -7.35
CA VAL A 57 -18.27 12.80 -8.15
C VAL A 57 -18.48 12.38 -9.60
N SER A 58 -19.37 13.08 -10.30
CA SER A 58 -19.65 12.77 -11.70
C SER A 58 -18.44 13.04 -12.60
N ASP A 59 -18.38 12.36 -13.75
CA ASP A 59 -17.35 12.60 -14.77
C ASP A 59 -17.34 14.07 -15.22
N GLU A 60 -18.51 14.72 -15.29
CA GLU A 60 -18.65 16.14 -15.64
C GLU A 60 -18.00 17.05 -14.58
N GLU A 61 -18.26 16.81 -13.29
CA GLU A 61 -17.64 17.57 -12.20
C GLU A 61 -16.12 17.41 -12.20
N MET A 62 -15.63 16.19 -12.43
CA MET A 62 -14.19 15.94 -12.56
C MET A 62 -13.57 16.63 -13.78
N ALA A 63 -14.25 16.61 -14.93
CA ALA A 63 -13.77 17.29 -16.13
C ALA A 63 -13.65 18.81 -15.93
N GLN A 64 -14.61 19.43 -15.23
CA GLN A 64 -14.54 20.85 -14.88
C GLN A 64 -13.40 21.14 -13.90
N PHE A 65 -13.18 20.27 -12.91
CA PHE A 65 -12.04 20.36 -12.00
C PHE A 65 -10.71 20.34 -12.75
N TRP A 66 -10.48 19.35 -13.63
CA TRP A 66 -9.24 19.25 -14.41
C TRP A 66 -9.00 20.46 -15.30
N LYS A 67 -10.05 20.92 -16.01
CA LYS A 67 -9.99 22.12 -16.85
C LYS A 67 -9.57 23.37 -16.06
N ARG A 68 -10.08 23.53 -14.83
CA ARG A 68 -9.70 24.64 -13.93
C ARG A 68 -8.21 24.59 -13.54
N HIS A 69 -7.64 23.40 -13.45
CA HIS A 69 -6.24 23.18 -13.10
C HIS A 69 -5.30 23.01 -14.30
N GLY A 70 -5.80 23.24 -15.52
CA GLY A 70 -4.98 23.22 -16.74
C GLY A 70 -4.56 21.82 -17.21
N VAL A 71 -5.15 20.77 -16.62
CA VAL A 71 -5.00 19.39 -17.09
C VAL A 71 -6.08 19.16 -18.14
N ARG A 72 -5.68 18.79 -19.36
CA ARG A 72 -6.56 18.64 -20.51
C ARG A 72 -6.55 17.22 -21.02
#